data_AF-A0A1F4TJF4-F1
#
_entry.id   AF-A0A1F4TJF4-F1
#
_cell.length_a   1.000
_cell.length_b   1.000
_cell.length_c   1.000
_cell.angle_alpha   90.00
_cell.angle_beta   90.00
_cell.angle_gamma   90.00
#
_symmetry.space_group_name_H-M   'P 1'
#
loop_
_entity.id
_entity.type
_entity.pdbx_description
1 polymer ?
#
loop_
_entity_poly.entity_id
_entity_poly.type
_entity_poly.pdbx_seq_one_letter_code
_entity_poly.pdbx_strand_id
1 'polypeptide(L)'
;MTLDELNKFLENNKNVEWAQDDDGNLLLRHALYDDEKSKVKIEPHALKSITVQQLEQVLVGGRNVDHITRVTGYFSKVSGWNKGKRGELLDRQKVSF
;
A
#
# COMPACT_ATOMS: atom_id res chain seq x y z
N MET A 1 15.23 9.93 5.50
CA MET A 1 14.75 9.30 6.74
C MET A 1 15.89 8.56 7.44
N THR A 2 15.75 8.31 8.74
CA THR A 2 16.67 7.49 9.53
C THR A 2 16.36 5.99 9.39
N LEU A 3 17.29 5.12 9.78
CA LEU A 3 17.07 3.67 9.81
C LEU A 3 15.97 3.27 10.80
N ASP A 4 15.84 4.00 11.92
CA ASP A 4 14.76 3.78 12.90
C ASP A 4 13.37 4.09 12.32
N GLU A 5 13.24 5.19 11.60
CA GLU A 5 12.00 5.55 10.90
C GLU A 5 11.64 4.52 9.82
N LEU A 6 12.63 4.01 9.09
CA LEU A 6 12.44 2.95 8.11
C LEU A 6 11.95 1.65 8.77
N ASN A 7 12.58 1.25 9.89
CA ASN A 7 12.17 0.05 10.62
C ASN A 7 10.73 0.15 11.12
N LYS A 8 10.36 1.28 11.73
CA LYS A 8 8.97 1.54 12.16
C LYS A 8 7.99 1.48 10.99
N PHE A 9 8.38 2.00 9.83
CA PHE A 9 7.56 1.92 8.62
C PHE A 9 7.35 0.46 8.18
N LEU A 10 8.40 -0.35 8.15
CA LEU A 10 8.33 -1.76 7.77
C LEU A 10 7.53 -2.61 8.76
N GLU A 11 7.63 -2.33 10.07
CA GLU A 11 6.83 -3.00 11.10
C GLU A 11 5.33 -2.69 10.97
N ASN A 12 4.99 -1.44 10.64
CA ASN A 12 3.60 -1.02 10.44
C ASN A 12 3.01 -1.55 9.12
N ASN A 13 3.84 -1.74 8.09
CA ASN A 13 3.41 -2.13 6.75
C ASN A 13 3.82 -3.57 6.42
N LYS A 14 3.08 -4.54 6.97
CA LYS A 14 3.32 -5.97 6.77
C LYS A 14 3.27 -6.46 5.32
N ASN A 15 2.68 -5.67 4.43
CA ASN A 15 2.59 -5.97 3.00
C ASN A 15 3.80 -5.45 2.20
N VAL A 16 4.76 -4.80 2.85
CA VAL A 16 6.00 -4.36 2.21
C VAL A 16 7.07 -5.41 2.49
N GLU A 17 7.55 -6.03 1.42
CA GLU A 17 8.67 -6.95 1.48
C GLU A 17 9.94 -6.22 1.09
N TRP A 18 11.05 -6.57 1.74
CA TRP A 18 12.33 -5.94 1.49
C TRP A 18 13.48 -6.93 1.54
N ALA A 19 14.55 -6.61 0.82
CA ALA A 19 15.82 -7.33 0.83
C ALA A 19 16.98 -6.32 0.70
N GLN A 20 18.17 -6.74 1.10
CA GLN A 20 19.40 -5.95 0.96
C GLN A 20 20.36 -6.69 0.04
N ASP A 21 20.89 -6.00 -0.97
CA ASP A 21 21.92 -6.54 -1.88
C ASP A 21 23.32 -6.44 -1.27
N ASP A 22 24.31 -7.12 -1.87
CA ASP A 22 25.73 -7.11 -1.46
C ASP A 22 26.34 -5.69 -1.44
N ASP A 23 25.84 -4.80 -2.29
CA ASP A 23 26.24 -3.38 -2.35
C ASP A 23 25.57 -2.50 -1.27
N GLY A 24 24.77 -3.10 -0.39
CA GLY A 24 24.03 -2.41 0.67
C GLY A 24 22.78 -1.68 0.20
N ASN A 25 22.36 -1.86 -1.06
CA ASN A 25 21.13 -1.28 -1.59
C ASN A 25 19.89 -1.97 -1.02
N LEU A 26 18.85 -1.18 -0.74
CA LEU A 26 17.56 -1.69 -0.28
C LEU A 26 16.65 -1.94 -1.48
N LEU A 27 16.14 -3.16 -1.60
CA LEU A 27 15.12 -3.54 -2.57
C LEU A 27 13.80 -3.69 -1.82
N LEU A 28 12.79 -2.90 -2.19
CA LEU A 28 11.46 -2.96 -1.58
C LEU A 28 10.40 -3.27 -2.63
N ARG A 29 9.34 -3.98 -2.24
CA ARG A 29 8.14 -4.19 -3.06
C ARG A 29 6.88 -4.19 -2.21
N HIS A 30 5.75 -3.80 -2.79
CA HIS A 30 4.46 -3.89 -2.11
C HIS A 30 3.69 -5.15 -2.57
N ALA A 31 3.57 -6.16 -1.71
CA ALA A 31 3.04 -7.49 -2.03
C ALA A 31 1.59 -7.49 -2.56
N LEU A 32 0.77 -6.49 -2.23
CA LEU A 32 -0.60 -6.37 -2.76
C LEU A 32 -0.68 -5.73 -4.14
N TYR A 33 0.32 -4.95 -4.53
CA TYR A 33 0.23 -4.05 -5.66
C TYR A 33 1.23 -4.39 -6.76
N ASP A 34 2.39 -4.94 -6.39
CA ASP A 34 3.51 -5.19 -7.29
C ASP A 34 3.66 -6.68 -7.59
N ASP A 35 3.99 -6.98 -8.85
CA ASP A 35 4.42 -8.31 -9.27
C ASP A 35 5.81 -8.66 -8.73
N GLU A 36 6.21 -9.94 -8.77
CA GLU A 36 7.51 -10.42 -8.25
C GLU A 36 8.74 -9.70 -8.84
N LYS A 37 8.59 -9.11 -10.04
CA LYS A 37 9.67 -8.42 -10.77
C LYS A 37 9.73 -6.92 -10.49
N SER A 38 8.66 -6.34 -9.95
CA SER A 38 8.56 -4.91 -9.70
C SER A 38 9.16 -4.60 -8.33
N LYS A 39 10.41 -4.15 -8.32
CA LYS A 39 11.15 -3.79 -7.11
C LYS A 39 11.62 -2.34 -7.20
N VAL A 40 11.46 -1.62 -6.11
CA VAL A 40 11.98 -0.26 -5.93
C VAL A 40 13.35 -0.39 -5.28
N LYS A 41 14.39 0.07 -5.98
CA LYS A 41 15.77 0.12 -5.46
C LYS A 41 16.01 1.47 -4.80
N ILE A 42 16.51 1.45 -3.56
CA ILE A 42 16.90 2.64 -2.81
C ILE A 42 18.35 2.49 -2.37
N GLU A 43 19.18 3.42 -2.82
CA GLU A 43 20.58 3.49 -2.42
C GLU A 43 20.70 4.06 -1.00
N PRO A 44 21.69 3.64 -0.19
CA PRO A 44 21.84 4.08 1.20
C PRO A 44 21.95 5.61 1.37
N HIS A 45 22.58 6.30 0.41
CA HIS A 45 22.67 7.76 0.45
C HIS A 45 21.32 8.42 0.14
N ALA A 46 20.52 7.84 -0.77
CA ALA A 46 19.22 8.35 -1.15
C ALA A 46 18.20 8.17 -0.02
N LEU A 47 18.37 7.15 0.84
CA LEU A 47 17.55 6.93 2.02
C LEU A 47 17.53 8.17 2.94
N LYS A 48 18.64 8.90 3.04
CA LYS A 48 18.70 10.12 3.88
C LYS A 48 17.82 11.24 3.34
N SER A 49 17.72 11.37 2.02
CA SER A 49 17.01 12.44 1.33
C SER A 49 15.50 12.21 1.22
N ILE A 50 15.04 10.96 1.15
CA ILE A 50 13.61 10.62 1.01
C ILE A 50 12.87 10.62 2.35
N THR A 51 11.61 11.05 2.35
CA THR A 51 10.71 10.96 3.52
C THR A 51 9.92 9.65 3.53
N VAL A 52 9.37 9.26 4.69
CA VAL A 52 8.52 8.07 4.81
C VAL A 52 7.29 8.16 3.89
N GLN A 53 6.69 9.34 3.77
CA GLN A 53 5.53 9.53 2.88
C GLN A 53 5.91 9.37 1.40
N GLN A 54 7.06 9.88 0.99
CA GLN A 54 7.54 9.71 -0.39
C GLN A 54 7.82 8.23 -0.69
N LEU A 55 8.40 7.51 0.27
CA LEU A 55 8.60 6.06 0.14
C LEU A 55 7.27 5.32 -0.03
N GLU A 56 6.28 5.62 0.83
CA GLU A 56 4.95 5.03 0.74
C GLU A 56 4.30 5.31 -0.63
N GLN A 57 4.36 6.55 -1.11
CA GLN A 57 3.82 6.93 -2.41
C GLN A 57 4.46 6.14 -3.56
N VAL A 58 5.78 5.95 -3.53
CA VAL A 58 6.50 5.18 -4.55
C VAL A 58 6.13 3.70 -4.50
N LEU A 59 6.05 3.09 -3.31
CA LEU A 59 5.71 1.68 -3.14
C LEU A 59 4.28 1.36 -3.54
N VAL A 60 3.36 2.27 -3.26
CA VAL A 60 1.95 2.08 -3.55
C VAL A 60 1.61 2.46 -4.99
N GLY A 61 2.40 3.35 -5.60
CA GLY A 61 2.18 3.84 -6.96
C GLY A 61 0.80 4.50 -7.14
N GLY A 62 0.27 5.12 -6.09
CA GLY A 62 -1.07 5.74 -6.10
C GLY A 62 -2.26 4.76 -6.08
N ARG A 63 -2.04 3.45 -5.83
CA ARG A 63 -3.10 2.43 -5.80
C ARG A 63 -3.83 2.31 -4.45
N ASN A 64 -3.24 2.81 -3.36
CA ASN A 64 -3.86 2.85 -2.02
C ASN A 64 -4.86 4.01 -1.95
N VAL A 65 -5.98 3.84 -2.66
CA VAL A 65 -7.05 4.84 -2.73
C VAL A 65 -8.24 4.40 -1.88
N ASP A 66 -9.01 5.39 -1.41
CA ASP A 66 -10.27 5.08 -0.75
C ASP A 66 -11.33 4.70 -1.81
N HIS A 67 -12.03 3.59 -1.57
CA HIS A 67 -13.02 3.08 -2.51
C HIS A 67 -14.36 3.75 -2.23
N ILE A 68 -15.07 4.12 -3.31
CA ILE A 68 -16.44 4.64 -3.23
C ILE A 68 -17.38 3.67 -3.94
N THR A 69 -18.56 3.47 -3.37
CA THR A 69 -19.62 2.71 -4.04
C THR A 69 -21.00 3.21 -3.61
N ARG A 70 -22.03 2.82 -4.35
CA ARG A 70 -23.40 3.27 -4.12
C ARG A 70 -24.02 2.56 -2.93
N VAL A 71 -24.75 3.31 -2.10
CA VAL A 71 -25.68 2.85 -1.06
C VAL A 71 -27.02 3.48 -1.36
N THR A 72 -28.11 2.72 -1.40
CA THR A 72 -29.52 3.19 -1.53
C THR A 72 -29.77 4.52 -2.30
N GLY A 73 -29.08 4.75 -3.41
CA GLY A 73 -29.25 5.97 -4.22
C GLY A 73 -28.06 6.93 -4.31
N TYR A 74 -27.09 6.90 -3.41
CA TYR A 74 -25.98 7.86 -3.34
C TYR A 74 -24.61 7.18 -3.22
N PHE A 75 -23.54 7.86 -3.61
CA PHE A 75 -22.16 7.36 -3.44
C PHE A 75 -21.64 7.63 -2.03
N SER A 76 -20.94 6.65 -1.47
CA SER A 76 -20.33 6.77 -0.15
C SER A 76 -18.98 6.07 -0.12
N LYS A 77 -18.04 6.65 0.64
CA LYS A 77 -16.72 6.05 0.92
C LYS A 77 -16.89 4.79 1.75
N VAL A 78 -16.33 3.68 1.27
CA VAL A 78 -16.40 2.37 1.92
C VAL A 78 -15.66 2.39 3.26
N SER A 79 -14.60 3.19 3.40
CA SER A 79 -13.86 3.40 4.64
C SER A 79 -14.75 3.85 5.82
N GLY A 80 -15.80 4.63 5.55
CA GLY A 80 -16.73 5.15 6.55
C GLY A 80 -17.90 4.21 6.89
N TRP A 81 -17.94 3.00 6.33
CA TRP A 81 -19.06 2.09 6.52
C TRP A 81 -18.96 1.32 7.83
N ASN A 82 -20.09 1.10 8.49
CA ASN A 82 -20.18 0.19 9.62
C ASN A 82 -20.21 -1.28 9.16
N LYS A 83 -20.19 -2.23 10.10
CA LYS A 83 -20.19 -3.67 9.81
C LYS A 83 -21.39 -4.11 8.94
N GLY A 84 -22.57 -3.52 9.16
CA GLY A 84 -23.79 -3.85 8.39
C GLY A 84 -23.68 -3.48 6.91
N LYS A 85 -23.28 -2.23 6.61
CA LYS A 85 -23.08 -1.77 5.23
C LYS A 85 -21.98 -2.55 4.50
N ARG A 86 -20.91 -2.94 5.20
CA ARG A 86 -19.88 -3.82 4.62
C ARG A 86 -20.44 -5.21 4.29
N GLY A 87 -21.34 -5.74 5.12
CA GLY A 87 -22.06 -6.98 4.82
C GLY A 87 -22.91 -6.86 3.56
N GLU A 88 -23.66 -5.76 3.42
CA GLU A 88 -24.44 -5.49 2.20
C GLU A 88 -23.57 -5.54 0.93
N LEU A 89 -22.33 -5.02 0.97
CA LEU A 89 -21.41 -5.07 -0.17
C LEU A 89 -20.99 -6.50 -0.53
N LEU A 90 -20.74 -7.34 0.47
CA LEU A 90 -20.32 -8.73 0.28
C LEU A 90 -21.45 -9.60 -0.26
N ASP A 91 -22.70 -9.33 0.13
CA ASP A 91 -23.88 -10.06 -0.31
C ASP A 91 -24.31 -9.71 -1.75
N ARG A 92 -23.70 -8.69 -2.37
CA ARG A 92 -24.04 -8.31 -3.75
C ARG A 92 -23.64 -9.42 -4.72
N GLN A 93 -24.64 -9.92 -5.45
CA GLN A 93 -24.41 -10.85 -6.54
C GLN A 93 -23.79 -10.11 -7.73
N LYS A 94 -22.61 -10.57 -8.17
CA LYS A 94 -22.02 -10.15 -9.43
C LYS A 94 -22.76 -10.88 -10.55
N VAL A 95 -23.44 -10.12 -11.41
CA VAL A 95 -24.05 -10.67 -12.61
C VAL A 95 -22.94 -10.77 -13.66
N SER A 96 -22.55 -11.98 -14.06
CA SER A 96 -21.67 -12.19 -15.22
C SER A 96 -22.55 -12.28 -16.46
N PHE A 97 -22.27 -11.43 -17.45
CA PHE A 97 -22.86 -11.53 -18.79
C PHE A 97 -21.92 -12.30 -19.71
#